data_AF-A0A1Y3N811-F1
#
_entry.id   AF-A0A1Y3N811-F1
#
_cell.length_a   1.000
_cell.length_b   1.000
_cell.length_c   1.000
_cell.angle_alpha   90.00
_cell.angle_beta   90.00
_cell.angle_gamma   90.00
#
_symmetry.space_group_name_H-M   'P 1'
#
loop_
_entity.id
_entity.type
_entity.pdbx_description
1 polymer ?
#
loop_
_entity_poly.entity_id
_entity_poly.type
_entity_poly.pdbx_seq_one_letter_code
_entity_poly.pdbx_strand_id
1 'polypeptide(L)'
;MKCIKENIKACNTGRCGKNIGSCPSGQCCSKKGYCGTTDAFCGTGCQSEFGKCNNAASVRCGKGIGNCPSGQCCSKKGYCGSTKAFCALSKFCQPAYGKCTNDTNGRCGQTLGNCPSGQCCSKKGYCGTSKAYCGTGCQSEFGKCNSAASYCGTTEAFCALSKFCQSDYGKCTNDTNGRCGKNVGRCMSGSCCSKYGYCGTSNDHCGKGCQSEFGKCN
;
A
#
# COMPACT_ATOMS: atom_id res chain seq x y z
N MET A 1 25.83 29.81 -19.71
CA MET A 1 25.14 30.99 -19.14
C MET A 1 24.21 31.53 -20.22
N LYS A 2 22.96 31.91 -19.90
CA LYS A 2 22.05 32.57 -20.86
C LYS A 2 21.93 34.05 -20.50
N CYS A 3 22.71 34.89 -21.16
CA CYS A 3 22.82 36.32 -20.83
C CYS A 3 21.90 37.19 -21.70
N ILE A 4 21.38 38.26 -21.11
CA ILE A 4 20.70 39.33 -21.84
C ILE A 4 21.78 40.26 -22.42
N LYS A 5 21.66 40.63 -23.70
CA LYS A 5 22.70 41.36 -24.47
C LYS A 5 23.17 42.64 -23.77
N GLU A 6 22.25 43.37 -23.15
CA GLU A 6 22.53 44.66 -22.48
C GLU A 6 23.32 44.52 -21.17
N ASN A 7 23.41 43.31 -20.58
CA ASN A 7 24.09 43.06 -19.29
C ASN A 7 25.11 41.92 -19.36
N ILE A 8 25.72 41.68 -20.53
CA ILE A 8 26.71 40.61 -20.75
C ILE A 8 27.90 40.67 -19.79
N LYS A 9 28.44 41.87 -19.49
CA LYS A 9 29.57 42.01 -18.55
C LYS A 9 29.22 41.50 -17.15
N ALA A 10 28.07 41.90 -16.61
CA ALA A 10 27.61 41.44 -15.29
C ALA A 10 27.33 39.93 -15.29
N CYS A 11 26.68 39.42 -16.34
CA CYS A 11 26.40 37.99 -16.49
C CYS A 11 27.67 37.14 -16.51
N ASN A 12 28.71 37.56 -17.23
CA ASN A 12 29.99 36.83 -17.31
C ASN A 12 30.79 36.83 -16.01
N THR A 13 30.46 37.70 -15.05
CA THR A 13 31.03 37.68 -13.69
C THR A 13 30.28 36.75 -12.72
N GLY A 14 29.38 35.91 -13.23
CA GLY A 14 28.62 34.96 -12.42
C GLY A 14 27.34 35.52 -11.80
N ARG A 15 26.86 36.69 -12.27
CA ARG A 15 25.58 37.25 -11.84
C ARG A 15 24.40 36.68 -12.63
N CYS A 16 23.25 36.64 -11.98
CA CYS A 16 21.98 36.17 -12.54
C CYS A 16 20.82 37.01 -12.00
N GLY A 17 19.65 36.80 -12.60
CA GLY A 17 18.40 37.45 -12.21
C GLY A 17 17.78 38.26 -13.33
N LYS A 18 16.66 38.92 -12.99
CA LYS A 18 15.94 39.81 -13.90
C LYS A 18 16.90 40.83 -14.53
N ASN A 19 16.82 40.99 -15.85
CA ASN A 19 17.66 41.87 -16.68
C ASN A 19 19.14 41.48 -16.82
N ILE A 20 19.62 40.41 -16.18
CA ILE A 20 21.01 39.91 -16.34
C ILE A 20 21.04 38.63 -17.17
N GLY A 21 20.31 37.61 -16.74
CA GLY A 21 20.32 36.30 -17.37
C GLY A 21 20.24 35.13 -16.39
N SER A 22 20.22 33.92 -16.94
CA SER A 22 20.11 32.66 -16.20
C SER A 22 21.46 31.98 -16.03
N CYS A 23 21.64 31.32 -14.89
CA CYS A 23 22.81 30.53 -14.53
C CYS A 23 23.08 29.38 -15.52
N PRO A 24 24.30 28.82 -15.54
CA PRO A 24 24.60 27.62 -16.30
C PRO A 24 23.73 26.44 -15.84
N SER A 25 23.58 25.45 -16.72
CA SER A 25 22.76 24.27 -16.41
C SER A 25 23.17 23.63 -15.09
N GLY A 26 22.19 23.35 -14.23
CA GLY A 26 22.41 22.73 -12.91
C GLY A 26 22.81 23.69 -11.79
N GLN A 27 23.07 24.98 -12.06
CA GLN A 27 23.37 25.97 -11.03
C GLN A 27 22.13 26.78 -10.63
N CYS A 28 22.17 27.31 -9.40
CA CYS A 28 21.11 28.06 -8.77
C CYS A 28 21.38 29.56 -8.85
N CYS A 29 20.32 30.37 -8.95
CA CYS A 29 20.43 31.81 -8.86
C CYS A 29 20.02 32.29 -7.46
N SER A 30 20.99 32.69 -6.63
CA SER A 30 20.73 33.07 -5.24
C SER A 30 19.78 34.26 -5.12
N LYS A 31 19.25 34.49 -3.91
CA LYS A 31 18.49 35.71 -3.56
C LYS A 31 19.27 36.99 -3.89
N LYS A 32 20.61 36.93 -3.84
CA LYS A 32 21.51 38.05 -4.12
C LYS A 32 21.87 38.19 -5.60
N GLY A 33 21.36 37.32 -6.48
CA GLY A 33 21.60 37.38 -7.93
C GLY A 33 22.99 36.90 -8.34
N TYR A 34 23.47 35.81 -7.72
CA TYR A 34 24.71 35.13 -8.08
C TYR A 34 24.47 33.66 -8.37
N CYS A 35 25.26 33.10 -9.28
CA CYS A 35 25.23 31.69 -9.62
C CYS A 35 26.11 30.86 -8.68
N GLY A 36 25.60 29.71 -8.28
CA GLY A 36 26.36 28.73 -7.49
C GLY A 36 25.56 27.45 -7.26
N THR A 37 26.16 26.48 -6.58
CA THR A 37 25.58 25.14 -6.37
C THR A 37 25.36 24.79 -4.90
N THR A 38 25.80 25.63 -3.96
CA THR A 38 25.62 25.38 -2.52
C THR A 38 24.26 25.86 -2.04
N ASP A 39 23.83 25.42 -0.85
CA ASP A 39 22.55 25.81 -0.26
C ASP A 39 22.38 27.32 -0.07
N ALA A 40 23.47 28.08 0.08
CA ALA A 40 23.41 29.55 0.12
C ALA A 40 22.91 30.16 -1.21
N PHE A 41 23.12 29.47 -2.34
CA PHE A 41 22.64 29.87 -3.66
C PHE A 41 21.32 29.22 -4.01
N CYS A 42 21.16 27.95 -3.61
CA CYS A 42 20.05 27.13 -4.04
C CYS A 42 18.86 27.15 -3.08
N GLY A 43 19.07 27.46 -1.80
CA GLY A 43 18.07 27.41 -0.75
C GLY A 43 17.05 28.56 -0.79
N THR A 44 16.58 28.98 0.38
CA THR A 44 15.50 29.95 0.53
C THR A 44 15.77 31.25 -0.23
N GLY A 45 14.83 31.64 -1.09
CA GLY A 45 14.91 32.89 -1.86
C GLY A 45 15.72 32.76 -3.15
N CYS A 46 16.09 31.56 -3.58
CA CYS A 46 16.63 31.34 -4.90
C CYS A 46 15.61 31.73 -5.99
N GLN A 47 16.08 32.33 -7.09
CA GLN A 47 15.27 32.85 -8.19
C GLN A 47 15.10 31.77 -9.29
N SER A 48 14.01 31.01 -9.23
CA SER A 48 13.80 29.79 -10.06
C SER A 48 13.66 30.04 -11.55
N GLU A 49 13.31 31.26 -11.97
CA GLU A 49 13.29 31.65 -13.39
C GLU A 49 14.71 31.77 -13.98
N PHE A 50 15.72 31.95 -13.13
CA PHE A 50 17.10 32.24 -13.54
C PHE A 50 18.10 31.17 -13.09
N GLY A 51 17.65 30.08 -12.47
CA GLY A 51 18.51 28.97 -12.06
C GLY A 51 17.73 27.80 -11.47
N LYS A 52 18.41 26.67 -11.30
CA LYS A 52 17.83 25.44 -10.74
C LYS A 52 17.81 25.51 -9.21
N CYS A 53 16.89 26.30 -8.67
CA CYS A 53 16.76 26.45 -7.23
C CYS A 53 16.44 25.14 -6.52
N ASN A 54 17.05 24.95 -5.35
CA ASN A 54 16.58 23.97 -4.38
C ASN A 54 15.23 24.40 -3.78
N ASN A 55 14.77 25.66 -3.98
CA ASN A 55 13.49 26.26 -3.54
C ASN A 55 12.54 25.16 -3.04
N ALA A 56 12.55 24.78 -1.75
CA ALA A 56 12.73 25.60 -0.55
C ALA A 56 11.63 26.68 -0.40
N ALA A 57 10.50 26.53 -1.10
CA ALA A 57 9.36 26.06 -0.35
C ALA A 57 9.52 24.55 -0.35
N SER A 58 9.91 23.97 0.79
CA SER A 58 10.05 22.53 0.96
C SER A 58 8.98 21.84 0.15
N VAL A 59 9.35 21.11 -0.93
CA VAL A 59 8.40 20.75 -1.99
C VAL A 59 7.15 20.26 -1.30
N ARG A 60 6.12 21.11 -1.36
CA ARG A 60 4.97 20.86 -0.52
C ARG A 60 4.32 19.66 -1.17
N CYS A 61 3.96 18.70 -0.35
CA CYS A 61 3.39 17.45 -0.79
C CYS A 61 2.19 17.15 0.09
N GLY A 62 1.34 16.25 -0.37
CA GLY A 62 0.11 15.94 0.31
C GLY A 62 -1.12 16.20 -0.55
N LYS A 63 -2.27 15.92 0.04
CA LYS A 63 -3.58 16.11 -0.59
C LYS A 63 -3.74 17.55 -1.09
N GLY A 64 -4.10 17.69 -2.36
CA GLY A 64 -4.30 18.99 -3.02
C GLY A 64 -3.02 19.74 -3.39
N ILE A 65 -1.84 19.18 -3.13
CA ILE A 65 -0.55 19.78 -3.51
C ILE A 65 0.20 18.92 -4.52
N GLY A 66 0.30 17.61 -4.27
CA GLY A 66 0.94 16.66 -5.17
C GLY A 66 2.05 15.84 -4.52
N ASN A 67 2.86 15.21 -5.38
CA ASN A 67 3.87 14.23 -4.99
C ASN A 67 5.26 14.85 -4.87
N CYS A 68 6.10 14.22 -4.05
CA CYS A 68 7.51 14.56 -3.97
C CYS A 68 8.30 14.16 -5.22
N PRO A 69 9.44 14.84 -5.50
CA PRO A 69 10.37 14.42 -6.54
C PRO A 69 10.83 12.98 -6.36
N SER A 70 11.25 12.35 -7.45
CA SER A 70 11.60 10.92 -7.47
C SER A 70 12.55 10.53 -6.34
N GLY A 71 12.16 9.50 -5.58
CA GLY A 71 12.92 8.97 -4.45
C GLY A 71 12.78 9.73 -3.12
N GLN A 72 12.09 10.87 -3.07
CA GLN A 72 11.84 11.60 -1.83
C GLN A 72 10.54 11.19 -1.13
N CYS A 73 10.46 11.52 0.15
CA CYS A 73 9.40 11.15 1.06
C CYS A 73 8.56 12.37 1.42
N CYS A 74 7.25 12.19 1.53
CA CYS A 74 6.37 13.26 1.99
C CYS A 74 6.17 13.16 3.50
N SER A 75 6.70 14.11 4.27
CA SER A 75 6.54 14.10 5.73
C SER A 75 5.09 14.41 6.16
N LYS A 76 4.78 14.15 7.43
CA LYS A 76 3.50 14.52 8.06
C LYS A 76 3.07 15.97 7.81
N LYS A 77 4.04 16.89 7.83
CA LYS A 77 3.79 18.32 7.69
C LYS A 77 3.51 18.73 6.23
N GLY A 78 3.63 17.80 5.28
CA GLY A 78 3.47 18.05 3.85
C GLY A 78 4.70 18.68 3.21
N TYR A 79 5.88 18.23 3.63
CA TYR A 79 7.19 18.70 3.15
C TYR A 79 7.95 17.51 2.59
N CYS A 80 8.57 17.65 1.42
CA CYS A 80 9.44 16.62 0.86
C CYS A 80 10.83 16.62 1.49
N GLY A 81 11.39 15.43 1.66
CA GLY A 81 12.76 15.21 2.12
C GLY A 81 13.13 13.73 2.10
N SER A 82 14.39 13.42 2.40
CA SER A 82 14.95 12.06 2.30
C SER A 82 15.43 11.49 3.64
N THR A 83 15.35 12.24 4.73
CA THR A 83 15.81 11.76 6.05
C THR A 83 14.75 10.90 6.73
N LYS A 84 15.14 10.15 7.77
CA LYS A 84 14.22 9.33 8.57
C LYS A 84 13.01 10.13 9.09
N ALA A 85 13.19 11.41 9.44
CA ALA A 85 12.10 12.26 9.89
C ALA A 85 11.00 12.49 8.82
N PHE A 86 11.35 12.35 7.54
CA PHE A 86 10.44 12.50 6.42
C PHE A 86 9.92 11.15 5.92
N CYS A 87 10.79 10.13 5.91
CA CYS A 87 10.52 8.84 5.29
C CYS A 87 9.87 7.83 6.22
N ALA A 88 10.14 7.88 7.52
CA ALA A 88 9.61 6.92 8.46
C ALA A 88 8.08 6.98 8.52
N LEU A 89 7.44 5.82 8.30
CA LEU A 89 6.02 5.65 8.61
C LEU A 89 5.77 5.90 10.11
N SER A 90 6.72 5.56 10.98
CA SER A 90 6.64 5.90 12.42
C SER A 90 6.59 7.41 12.69
N LYS A 91 7.05 8.24 11.75
CA LYS A 91 6.97 9.71 11.76
C LYS A 91 5.87 10.25 10.83
N PHE A 92 4.92 9.41 10.46
CA PHE A 92 3.75 9.73 9.65
C PHE A 92 4.10 10.27 8.26
N CYS A 93 5.06 9.63 7.60
CA CYS A 93 5.26 9.80 6.16
C CYS A 93 3.95 9.48 5.40
N GLN A 94 3.62 10.26 4.36
CA GLN A 94 2.41 10.13 3.56
C GLN A 94 2.68 9.30 2.30
N PRO A 95 2.32 7.99 2.24
CA PRO A 95 2.77 7.08 1.20
C PRO A 95 2.18 7.37 -0.18
N ALA A 96 1.00 8.00 -0.23
CA ALA A 96 0.38 8.42 -1.48
C ALA A 96 1.16 9.52 -2.20
N TYR A 97 2.06 10.24 -1.50
CA TYR A 97 2.73 11.42 -2.02
C TYR A 97 4.26 11.34 -1.97
N GLY A 98 4.82 10.17 -1.62
CA GLY A 98 6.28 9.97 -1.57
C GLY A 98 6.67 8.56 -1.11
N LYS A 99 7.96 8.25 -1.16
CA LYS A 99 8.49 6.90 -0.90
C LYS A 99 8.78 6.67 0.59
N CYS A 100 7.81 6.21 1.36
CA CYS A 100 7.98 5.97 2.80
C CYS A 100 8.76 4.69 3.11
N THR A 101 9.51 4.70 4.22
CA THR A 101 10.19 3.53 4.80
C THR A 101 9.34 2.92 5.92
N ASN A 102 9.13 1.62 5.88
CA ASN A 102 8.41 0.89 6.92
C ASN A 102 9.33 0.61 8.11
N ASP A 103 9.26 1.48 9.12
CA ASP A 103 9.97 1.38 10.39
C ASP A 103 9.00 1.31 11.59
N THR A 104 7.78 0.85 11.33
CA THR A 104 6.64 0.97 12.26
C THR A 104 6.78 0.13 13.54
N ASN A 105 7.86 -0.64 13.72
CA ASN A 105 8.05 -1.58 14.84
C ASN A 105 6.81 -2.48 15.03
N GLY A 106 6.20 -2.91 13.92
CA GLY A 106 4.99 -3.72 13.93
C GLY A 106 3.70 -2.92 14.17
N ARG A 107 3.63 -1.65 13.78
CA ARG A 107 2.38 -0.86 13.79
C ARG A 107 1.76 -0.72 12.41
N CYS A 108 0.44 -0.54 12.37
CA CYS A 108 -0.37 -0.46 11.16
C CYS A 108 -1.58 0.46 11.34
N GLY A 109 -2.27 0.77 10.25
CA GLY A 109 -3.46 1.61 10.24
C GLY A 109 -3.39 2.70 9.17
N GLN A 110 -4.42 3.53 9.09
CA GLN A 110 -4.61 4.55 8.05
C GLN A 110 -3.39 5.46 7.81
N THR A 111 -2.62 5.78 8.84
CA THR A 111 -1.43 6.64 8.73
C THR A 111 -0.10 5.89 8.71
N LEU A 112 -0.12 4.58 8.98
CA LEU A 112 1.07 3.74 9.14
C LEU A 112 1.19 2.69 8.03
N GLY A 113 0.12 2.43 7.29
CA GLY A 113 0.07 1.46 6.21
C GLY A 113 -0.21 0.03 6.69
N ASN A 114 0.09 -0.90 5.79
CA ASN A 114 -0.30 -2.30 5.93
C ASN A 114 0.71 -3.10 6.74
N CYS A 115 0.22 -4.13 7.42
CA CYS A 115 1.09 -5.13 8.02
C CYS A 115 1.84 -5.96 6.97
N PRO A 116 2.97 -6.59 7.35
CA PRO A 116 3.63 -7.59 6.52
C PRO A 116 2.66 -8.68 6.06
N SER A 117 2.97 -9.30 4.91
CA SER A 117 2.11 -10.32 4.31
C SER A 117 1.73 -11.41 5.30
N GLY A 118 0.43 -11.72 5.39
CA GLY A 118 -0.09 -12.75 6.30
C GLY A 118 -0.49 -12.26 7.69
N GLN A 119 -0.16 -11.02 8.07
CA GLN A 119 -0.48 -10.48 9.39
C GLN A 119 -1.74 -9.61 9.39
N CYS A 120 -2.36 -9.54 10.56
CA CYS A 120 -3.57 -8.77 10.84
C CYS A 120 -3.21 -7.43 11.48
N CYS A 121 -3.97 -6.39 11.16
CA CYS A 121 -3.85 -5.11 11.84
C CYS A 121 -4.88 -5.01 12.97
N SER A 122 -4.43 -5.10 14.22
CA SER A 122 -5.32 -5.09 15.38
C SER A 122 -6.13 -3.79 15.51
N LYS A 123 -7.19 -3.84 16.32
CA LYS A 123 -7.94 -2.62 16.73
C LYS A 123 -7.04 -1.52 17.30
N LYS A 124 -5.91 -1.91 17.91
CA LYS A 124 -4.94 -0.99 18.52
C LYS A 124 -3.84 -0.52 17.54
N GLY A 125 -3.89 -0.92 16.27
CA GLY A 125 -2.93 -0.51 15.26
C GLY A 125 -1.58 -1.23 15.36
N TYR A 126 -1.60 -2.51 15.72
CA TYR A 126 -0.41 -3.36 15.76
C TYR A 126 -0.57 -4.56 14.83
N CYS A 127 0.54 -5.00 14.26
CA CYS A 127 0.64 -6.16 13.40
C CYS A 127 0.91 -7.43 14.21
N GLY A 128 0.18 -8.49 13.89
CA GLY A 128 0.36 -9.81 14.48
C GLY A 128 -0.61 -10.82 13.90
N THR A 129 -0.49 -12.08 14.33
CA THR A 129 -1.28 -13.20 13.78
C THR A 129 -2.22 -13.83 14.81
N SER A 130 -2.17 -13.41 16.09
CA SER A 130 -3.02 -14.01 17.12
C SER A 130 -4.45 -13.45 17.11
N LYS A 131 -5.37 -14.10 17.82
CA LYS A 131 -6.78 -13.66 17.95
C LYS A 131 -6.92 -12.21 18.41
N ALA A 132 -6.01 -11.72 19.25
CA ALA A 132 -6.00 -10.33 19.71
C ALA A 132 -5.74 -9.31 18.57
N TYR A 133 -5.13 -9.76 17.47
CA TYR A 133 -4.82 -8.95 16.29
C TYR A 133 -5.82 -9.17 15.17
N CYS A 134 -6.23 -10.42 14.93
CA CYS A 134 -7.09 -10.79 13.80
C CYS A 134 -8.59 -10.80 14.11
N GLY A 135 -8.96 -10.76 15.40
CA GLY A 135 -10.35 -10.85 15.86
C GLY A 135 -11.15 -9.56 15.72
N THR A 136 -12.18 -9.40 16.56
CA THR A 136 -13.11 -8.27 16.52
C THR A 136 -12.39 -6.91 16.56
N GLY A 137 -12.68 -6.07 15.57
CA GLY A 137 -12.09 -4.73 15.45
C GLY A 137 -10.74 -4.70 14.71
N CYS A 138 -10.30 -5.80 14.12
CA CYS A 138 -9.18 -5.79 13.18
C CYS A 138 -9.47 -4.85 11.98
N GLN A 139 -8.48 -4.07 11.57
CA GLN A 139 -8.57 -3.06 10.50
C GLN A 139 -8.26 -3.69 9.13
N SER A 140 -9.29 -4.17 8.43
CA SER A 140 -9.16 -4.98 7.21
C SER A 140 -8.52 -4.29 6.01
N GLU A 141 -8.53 -2.96 5.98
CA GLU A 141 -7.80 -2.18 4.96
C GLU A 141 -6.27 -2.27 5.14
N PHE A 142 -5.81 -2.60 6.34
CA PHE A 142 -4.38 -2.55 6.72
C PHE A 142 -3.80 -3.92 7.13
N GLY A 143 -4.57 -5.00 7.02
CA GLY A 143 -4.12 -6.35 7.34
C GLY A 143 -5.17 -7.42 7.04
N LYS A 144 -4.78 -8.69 7.14
CA LYS A 144 -5.65 -9.84 6.81
C LYS A 144 -6.56 -10.20 7.98
N CYS A 145 -7.59 -9.40 8.22
CA CYS A 145 -8.54 -9.60 9.31
C CYS A 145 -9.47 -10.79 9.10
N ASN A 146 -9.94 -11.36 10.21
CA ASN A 146 -11.03 -12.33 10.16
C ASN A 146 -12.33 -11.57 9.82
N SER A 147 -13.18 -12.11 8.95
CA SER A 147 -14.48 -11.53 8.62
C SER A 147 -15.35 -11.31 9.87
N ALA A 148 -16.33 -10.41 9.83
CA ALA A 148 -17.18 -10.03 10.97
C ALA A 148 -17.90 -11.19 11.68
N ALA A 149 -17.96 -12.38 11.04
CA ALA A 149 -18.44 -13.62 11.62
C ALA A 149 -17.36 -14.52 12.28
N SER A 150 -16.07 -14.16 12.25
CA SER A 150 -14.90 -14.95 12.71
C SER A 150 -14.49 -16.18 11.88
N TYR A 151 -14.51 -16.14 10.54
CA TYR A 151 -14.18 -17.34 9.75
C TYR A 151 -13.28 -17.09 8.53
N CYS A 152 -11.95 -17.11 8.73
CA CYS A 152 -11.00 -17.62 7.73
C CYS A 152 -9.63 -17.88 8.39
N GLY A 153 -9.03 -19.05 8.09
CA GLY A 153 -7.73 -19.50 8.60
C GLY A 153 -7.25 -20.72 7.79
N THR A 154 -5.96 -21.08 7.89
CA THR A 154 -5.35 -22.15 7.07
C THR A 154 -5.23 -23.50 7.79
N THR A 155 -5.71 -23.61 9.03
CA THR A 155 -5.67 -24.88 9.78
C THR A 155 -6.89 -25.75 9.45
N GLU A 156 -6.78 -27.06 9.63
CA GLU A 156 -7.88 -28.02 9.36
C GLU A 156 -9.20 -27.66 10.04
N ALA A 157 -9.18 -27.04 11.23
CA ALA A 157 -10.37 -26.57 11.93
C ALA A 157 -11.17 -25.48 11.18
N PHE A 158 -10.57 -24.81 10.18
CA PHE A 158 -11.14 -23.65 9.48
C PHE A 158 -11.39 -23.88 7.98
N CYS A 159 -10.81 -24.92 7.39
CA CYS A 159 -11.03 -25.30 5.99
C CYS A 159 -12.30 -26.15 5.77
N ALA A 160 -13.01 -26.50 6.85
CA ALA A 160 -14.22 -27.31 6.84
C ALA A 160 -15.41 -26.64 6.11
N LEU A 161 -16.00 -27.34 5.14
CA LEU A 161 -17.21 -26.91 4.43
C LEU A 161 -18.43 -26.76 5.37
N SER A 162 -18.56 -27.61 6.39
CA SER A 162 -19.63 -27.49 7.40
C SER A 162 -19.58 -26.18 8.20
N LYS A 163 -18.46 -25.43 8.11
CA LYS A 163 -18.22 -24.15 8.79
C LYS A 163 -18.27 -22.95 7.84
N PHE A 164 -18.94 -23.09 6.69
CA PHE A 164 -19.14 -22.02 5.70
C PHE A 164 -17.82 -21.47 5.13
N CYS A 165 -16.84 -22.35 4.89
CA CYS A 165 -15.59 -22.01 4.22
C CYS A 165 -15.86 -21.42 2.82
N GLN A 166 -15.25 -20.26 2.53
CA GLN A 166 -15.35 -19.59 1.23
C GLN A 166 -14.09 -19.89 0.40
N SER A 167 -14.28 -20.58 -0.73
CA SER A 167 -13.20 -21.05 -1.60
C SER A 167 -12.34 -19.94 -2.22
N ASP A 168 -12.90 -18.74 -2.34
CA ASP A 168 -12.20 -17.58 -2.90
C ASP A 168 -11.12 -17.04 -1.95
N TYR A 169 -11.15 -17.47 -0.68
CA TYR A 169 -10.27 -17.03 0.39
C TYR A 169 -9.38 -18.14 0.98
N GLY A 170 -9.47 -19.38 0.44
CA GLY A 170 -8.64 -20.51 0.88
C GLY A 170 -9.06 -21.86 0.30
N LYS A 171 -8.21 -22.89 0.46
CA LYS A 171 -8.52 -24.26 0.03
C LYS A 171 -9.41 -24.94 1.06
N CYS A 172 -10.70 -25.09 0.77
CA CYS A 172 -11.62 -25.81 1.64
C CYS A 172 -11.35 -27.32 1.59
N THR A 173 -11.32 -27.96 2.75
CA THR A 173 -11.21 -29.42 2.93
C THR A 173 -12.59 -29.98 3.24
N ASN A 174 -12.85 -31.19 2.75
CA ASN A 174 -14.12 -31.86 2.98
C ASN A 174 -14.12 -32.43 4.40
N ASP A 175 -14.92 -31.89 5.31
CA ASP A 175 -14.96 -32.28 6.72
C ASP A 175 -16.09 -33.25 7.05
N THR A 176 -16.95 -33.55 6.08
CA THR A 176 -18.02 -34.55 6.20
C THR A 176 -17.52 -35.99 6.07
N ASN A 177 -16.19 -36.19 6.02
CA ASN A 177 -15.55 -37.48 5.74
C ASN A 177 -16.09 -38.14 4.46
N GLY A 178 -16.33 -37.33 3.43
CA GLY A 178 -16.88 -37.78 2.15
C GLY A 178 -18.40 -37.99 2.14
N ARG A 179 -19.14 -37.56 3.18
CA ARG A 179 -20.60 -37.66 3.22
C ARG A 179 -21.32 -36.39 2.76
N CYS A 180 -22.57 -36.55 2.35
CA CYS A 180 -23.43 -35.44 1.92
C CYS A 180 -24.91 -35.77 2.16
N GLY A 181 -25.77 -34.77 2.01
CA GLY A 181 -27.21 -34.92 2.12
C GLY A 181 -27.84 -34.03 3.20
N LYS A 182 -29.15 -34.19 3.38
CA LYS A 182 -29.94 -33.49 4.39
C LYS A 182 -29.33 -33.71 5.78
N ASN A 183 -29.07 -32.62 6.50
CA ASN A 183 -28.39 -32.58 7.81
C ASN A 183 -26.89 -32.96 7.82
N VAL A 184 -26.26 -33.18 6.66
CA VAL A 184 -24.81 -33.42 6.54
C VAL A 184 -24.12 -32.25 5.85
N GLY A 185 -24.57 -31.88 4.64
CA GLY A 185 -23.97 -30.80 3.86
C GLY A 185 -23.80 -31.14 2.38
N ARG A 186 -23.21 -30.18 1.66
CA ARG A 186 -22.92 -30.26 0.22
C ARG A 186 -21.54 -30.86 -0.07
N CYS A 187 -21.42 -31.57 -1.18
CA CYS A 187 -20.12 -31.98 -1.72
C CYS A 187 -19.34 -30.79 -2.27
N MET A 188 -18.02 -30.95 -2.38
CA MET A 188 -17.12 -29.97 -3.00
C MET A 188 -17.57 -29.63 -4.43
N SER A 189 -17.30 -28.40 -4.85
CA SER A 189 -17.64 -27.93 -6.20
C SER A 189 -17.09 -28.87 -7.27
N GLY A 190 -17.98 -29.40 -8.12
CA GLY A 190 -17.62 -30.38 -9.16
C GLY A 190 -17.92 -31.83 -8.79
N SER A 191 -18.20 -32.16 -7.53
CA SER A 191 -18.58 -33.51 -7.09
C SER A 191 -20.09 -33.70 -6.97
N CYS A 192 -20.52 -34.94 -7.10
CA CYS A 192 -21.90 -35.39 -7.01
C CYS A 192 -22.19 -35.94 -5.62
N CYS A 193 -23.43 -35.77 -5.15
CA CYS A 193 -23.91 -36.39 -3.92
C CYS A 193 -24.75 -37.61 -4.28
N SER A 194 -24.25 -38.82 -4.02
CA SER A 194 -24.97 -40.05 -4.37
C SER A 194 -26.29 -40.18 -3.61
N LYS A 195 -27.18 -41.06 -4.09
CA LYS A 195 -28.41 -41.42 -3.35
C LYS A 195 -28.15 -41.98 -1.95
N TYR A 196 -26.93 -42.46 -1.69
CA TYR A 196 -26.51 -43.02 -0.40
C TYR A 196 -25.82 -42.00 0.52
N GLY A 197 -25.74 -40.73 0.11
CA GLY A 197 -25.15 -39.67 0.92
C GLY A 197 -23.62 -39.66 0.93
N TYR A 198 -23.00 -40.03 -0.20
CA TYR A 198 -21.55 -39.97 -0.38
C TYR A 198 -21.15 -39.07 -1.54
N CYS A 199 -20.06 -38.33 -1.36
CA CYS A 199 -19.47 -37.47 -2.37
C CYS A 199 -18.55 -38.27 -3.30
N GLY A 200 -18.72 -38.09 -4.61
CA GLY A 200 -17.83 -38.68 -5.61
C GLY A 200 -18.10 -38.12 -7.00
N THR A 201 -17.32 -38.58 -7.98
CA THR A 201 -17.40 -38.11 -9.38
C THR A 201 -17.73 -39.23 -10.37
N SER A 202 -17.90 -40.47 -9.91
CA SER A 202 -18.28 -41.59 -10.79
C SER A 202 -19.77 -41.58 -11.13
N ASN A 203 -20.17 -42.32 -12.16
CA ASN A 203 -21.58 -42.48 -12.54
C ASN A 203 -22.45 -43.01 -11.39
N ASP A 204 -21.91 -43.83 -10.49
CA ASP A 204 -22.65 -44.31 -9.31
C ASP A 204 -23.03 -43.18 -8.33
N HIS A 205 -22.28 -42.08 -8.37
CA HIS A 205 -22.53 -40.89 -7.56
C HIS A 205 -23.39 -39.87 -8.30
N CYS A 206 -23.13 -39.68 -9.59
CA CYS A 206 -23.73 -38.62 -10.41
C CYS A 206 -25.01 -39.04 -11.13
N GLY A 207 -25.25 -40.34 -11.27
CA GLY A 207 -26.38 -40.90 -12.01
C GLY A 207 -27.69 -40.95 -11.23
N LYS A 208 -28.53 -41.94 -11.55
CA LYS A 208 -29.91 -42.04 -11.06
C LYS A 208 -29.98 -42.01 -9.52
N GLY A 209 -30.64 -40.98 -8.98
CA GLY A 209 -30.84 -40.77 -7.54
C GLY A 209 -29.82 -39.83 -6.89
N CYS A 210 -28.94 -39.22 -7.66
CA CYS A 210 -28.08 -38.15 -7.16
C CYS A 210 -28.89 -37.00 -6.52
N GLN A 211 -28.41 -36.48 -5.39
CA GLN A 211 -29.08 -35.44 -4.61
C GLN A 211 -28.60 -34.04 -5.05
N SER A 212 -29.33 -33.41 -5.98
CA SER A 212 -28.94 -32.15 -6.64
C SER A 212 -28.86 -30.93 -5.72
N GLU A 213 -29.59 -30.95 -4.60
CA GLU A 213 -29.45 -29.93 -3.54
C GLU A 213 -28.07 -29.99 -2.86
N PHE A 214 -27.43 -31.17 -2.89
CA PHE A 214 -26.20 -31.46 -2.15
C PHE A 214 -24.98 -31.74 -3.05
N GLY A 215 -25.12 -31.72 -4.37
CA GLY A 215 -24.02 -31.93 -5.32
C GLY A 215 -24.43 -31.63 -6.77
N LYS A 216 -23.51 -31.81 -7.72
CA LYS A 216 -23.85 -31.80 -9.15
C LYS A 216 -24.43 -33.17 -9.55
N CYS A 217 -25.43 -33.22 -10.43
CA CYS A 217 -26.02 -34.47 -10.91
C CYS A 217 -26.10 -34.43 -12.44
N ASN A 218 -26.02 -35.61 -13.07
CA ASN A 218 -26.09 -35.78 -14.52
C ASN A 218 -27.52 -36.03 -14.99
#